data_AF-A0A261GE45-F1
#
_entry.id   AF-A0A261GE45-F1
#
_cell.length_a   1.000
_cell.length_b   1.000
_cell.length_c   1.000
_cell.angle_alpha   90.00
_cell.angle_beta   90.00
_cell.angle_gamma   90.00
#
_symmetry.space_group_name_H-M   'P 1'
#
loop_
_entity.id
_entity.type
_entity.pdbx_description
1 polymer ?
#
loop_
_entity_poly.entity_id
_entity_poly.type
_entity_poly.pdbx_seq_one_letter_code
_entity_poly.pdbx_strand_id
1 'polypeptide(L)' 'MTKDYGESLKDVLTRKIIRAERDLQQLKMDYCRFVFGITHRSKVRHDDQVYLVKSVDLESMKRLENGEWSQPGIFFF' A
#
# COMPACT_ATOMS: atom_id res chain seq x y z
N MET A 1 27.07 31.45 4.50
CA MET A 1 25.90 31.37 3.60
C MET A 1 25.62 29.91 3.18
N THR A 2 25.59 28.97 4.12
CA THR A 2 25.57 27.52 3.80
C THR A 2 24.55 26.69 4.61
N LYS A 3 23.88 27.28 5.61
CA LYS A 3 22.86 26.57 6.42
C LYS A 3 21.49 26.50 5.74
N ASP A 4 21.05 27.57 5.10
CA ASP A 4 19.73 27.66 4.45
C ASP A 4 19.54 26.67 3.29
N TYR A 5 20.57 26.46 2.47
CA TYR A 5 20.46 25.57 1.30
C TYR A 5 20.34 24.09 1.72
N GLY A 6 21.07 23.68 2.76
CA GLY A 6 21.04 22.32 3.28
C GLY A 6 19.71 21.98 3.95
N GLU A 7 19.13 22.92 4.70
CA GLU A 7 17.79 22.79 5.29
C GLU A 7 16.71 22.76 4.19
N SER A 8 16.80 23.65 3.20
CA SER A 8 15.88 23.68 2.05
C SER A 8 15.90 22.38 1.23
N LEU A 9 17.08 21.82 0.96
CA LEU A 9 17.21 20.57 0.20
C LEU A 9 16.65 19.37 0.98
N LYS A 10 16.93 19.28 2.29
CA LYS A 10 16.37 18.23 3.16
C LYS A 10 14.85 18.26 3.14
N ASP A 11 14.24 19.44 3.24
CA ASP A 11 12.78 19.59 3.22
C ASP A 11 12.18 19.20 1.87
N VAL A 12 12.84 19.58 0.76
CA VAL A 12 12.43 19.15 -0.58
C VAL A 12 12.45 17.63 -0.70
N LEU A 13 13.54 16.99 -0.27
CA LEU A 13 13.67 15.53 -0.33
C LEU A 13 12.63 14.84 0.56
N THR A 14 12.39 15.36 1.76
CA THR A 14 11.38 14.83 2.70
C THR A 14 9.98 14.88 2.08
N ARG A 15 9.58 16.00 1.47
CA ARG A 15 8.30 16.11 0.76
C ARG A 15 8.19 15.13 -0.42
N LYS A 16 9.28 14.92 -1.16
CA LYS A 16 9.30 13.95 -2.27
C LYS A 16 9.13 12.51 -1.79
N ILE A 17 9.78 12.14 -0.68
CA ILE A 17 9.65 10.81 -0.07
C ILE A 17 8.21 10.58 0.37
N ILE A 18 7.63 11.50 1.15
CA ILE A 18 6.23 11.40 1.62
C ILE A 18 5.25 11.26 0.45
N ARG A 19 5.49 11.99 -0.65
CA ARG A 19 4.67 11.87 -1.85
C ARG A 19 4.81 10.48 -2.49
N ALA A 20 6.04 9.99 -2.66
CA ALA A 20 6.29 8.68 -3.23
C ALA A 20 5.70 7.54 -2.38
N GLU A 21 5.74 7.67 -1.05
CA GLU A 21 5.12 6.71 -0.12
C GLU A 21 3.60 6.66 -0.28
N ARG A 22 2.94 7.83 -0.38
CA ARG A 22 1.49 7.91 -0.63
C ARG A 22 1.11 7.34 -1.99
N ASP A 23 1.88 7.70 -3.03
CA ASP A 23 1.67 7.19 -4.38
C ASP A 23 1.83 5.66 -4.41
N LEU A 24 2.82 5.11 -3.70
CA LEU A 24 3.02 3.67 -3.57
C LEU A 24 1.87 2.98 -2.81
N GLN A 25 1.38 3.56 -1.71
CA GLN A 25 0.22 3.02 -0.98
C GLN A 25 -1.02 2.96 -1.86
N GLN A 26 -1.28 3.99 -2.66
CA GLN A 26 -2.40 4.01 -3.59
C GLN A 26 -2.25 2.91 -4.66
N LEU A 27 -1.06 2.79 -5.26
CA LEU A 27 -0.77 1.76 -6.25
C LEU A 27 -0.91 0.34 -5.67
N LYS A 28 -0.49 0.12 -4.42
CA LYS A 28 -0.70 -1.16 -3.72
C LYS A 28 -2.19 -1.47 -3.54
N MET A 29 -3.02 -0.50 -3.17
CA MET A 29 -4.46 -0.70 -3.06
C MET A 29 -5.11 -1.01 -4.41
N ASP A 30 -4.70 -0.30 -5.47
CA ASP A 30 -5.18 -0.56 -6.83
C ASP A 30 -4.75 -1.95 -7.31
N TYR A 31 -3.52 -2.37 -7.02
CA TYR A 31 -3.04 -3.72 -7.28
C TYR A 31 -3.90 -4.77 -6.56
N CYS A 32 -4.22 -4.54 -5.28
CA CYS A 32 -5.12 -5.43 -4.53
C CYS A 32 -6.51 -5.52 -5.17
N ARG A 33 -7.04 -4.40 -5.64
CA ARG A 33 -8.34 -4.32 -6.32
C ARG A 33 -8.34 -5.07 -7.65
N PHE A 34 -7.37 -4.82 -8.51
CA PHE A 34 -7.39 -5.31 -9.89
C PHE A 34 -6.80 -6.70 -10.05
N VAL A 35 -5.81 -7.07 -9.24
CA VAL A 35 -5.13 -8.38 -9.33
C VAL A 35 -5.76 -9.39 -8.39
N PHE A 36 -6.10 -9.00 -7.16
CA PHE A 36 -6.64 -9.93 -6.15
C PHE A 36 -8.17 -9.80 -5.97
N GLY A 37 -8.82 -8.82 -6.60
CA GLY A 37 -10.26 -8.59 -6.41
C GLY A 37 -10.63 -8.08 -5.01
N ILE A 38 -9.66 -7.56 -4.24
CA ILE A 38 -9.86 -7.09 -2.87
C ILE A 38 -10.14 -5.59 -2.89
N THR A 39 -11.35 -5.18 -2.53
CA THR A 39 -11.70 -3.78 -2.27
C THR A 39 -12.32 -3.61 -0.88
N HIS A 40 -12.37 -2.38 -0.36
CA HIS A 40 -13.16 -2.09 0.85
C HIS A 40 -14.61 -2.59 0.66
N ARG A 41 -15.12 -3.35 1.64
CA ARG A 41 -16.43 -4.02 1.58
C ARG A 41 -16.57 -5.12 0.52
N SER A 42 -15.47 -5.61 -0.05
CA SER A 42 -15.53 -6.83 -0.86
C SER A 42 -15.90 -8.02 0.01
N LYS A 43 -16.61 -8.96 -0.62
CA LYS A 43 -16.92 -10.26 -0.06
C LYS A 43 -15.79 -11.23 -0.45
N VAL A 44 -15.08 -11.77 0.53
CA VAL A 44 -14.00 -12.75 0.30
C VAL A 44 -14.48 -14.10 0.83
N ARG A 45 -14.26 -15.17 0.07
CA ARG A 45 -14.62 -16.53 0.49
C ARG A 45 -13.41 -17.19 1.16
N HIS A 46 -13.58 -17.64 2.39
CA HIS A 46 -12.60 -18.44 3.13
C HIS A 46 -13.35 -19.57 3.85
N ASP A 47 -12.90 -20.83 3.72
CA ASP A 47 -13.56 -22.01 4.32
C ASP A 47 -15.10 -22.03 4.19
N ASP A 48 -15.59 -21.88 2.94
CA ASP A 48 -17.03 -21.85 2.59
C ASP A 48 -17.88 -20.73 3.21
N GLN A 49 -17.27 -19.80 3.95
CA GLN A 49 -17.93 -18.62 4.48
C GLN A 49 -17.51 -17.35 3.72
N VAL A 50 -18.45 -16.41 3.62
CA VAL A 50 -18.26 -15.15 2.92
C VAL A 50 -18.08 -14.03 3.93
N TYR A 51 -16.88 -13.46 3.98
CA TYR A 51 -16.51 -12.41 4.92
C TYR A 51 -16.48 -11.04 4.24
N LEU A 52 -16.86 -10.00 4.99
CA LEU A 52 -16.74 -8.62 4.54
C LEU A 52 -15.35 -8.07 4.89
N VAL A 53 -14.61 -7.57 3.90
CA VAL A 53 -13.30 -6.93 4.14
C VAL A 53 -13.49 -5.65 4.94
N LYS A 54 -12.93 -5.61 6.15
CA LYS A 54 -12.92 -4.43 7.02
C LYS A 54 -11.75 -3.50 6.68
N SER A 55 -10.54 -4.08 6.59
CA SER A 55 -9.31 -3.37 6.27
C SER A 55 -8.33 -4.28 5.52
N VAL A 56 -7.46 -3.64 4.74
CA VAL A 56 -6.39 -4.29 3.97
C VAL A 56 -5.06 -3.79 4.54
N ASP A 57 -4.19 -4.72 4.94
CA ASP A 57 -2.83 -4.40 5.37
C ASP A 57 -1.90 -4.36 4.15
N LEU A 58 -1.64 -3.15 3.66
CA LEU A 58 -0.75 -2.92 2.51
C LEU A 58 0.73 -3.02 2.88
N GLU A 59 1.08 -2.89 4.16
CA GLU A 59 2.46 -3.00 4.61
C GLU A 59 2.93 -4.46 4.63
N SER A 60 2.02 -5.41 4.86
CA SER A 60 2.34 -6.83 4.77
C SER A 60 2.69 -7.31 3.36
N MET A 61 2.39 -6.52 2.31
CA MET A 61 2.71 -6.87 0.93
C MET A 61 4.22 -6.82 0.69
N LYS A 62 4.77 -7.92 0.17
CA LYS A 62 6.19 -8.06 -0.17
C LYS A 62 6.37 -8.03 -1.68
N ARG A 63 7.47 -7.42 -2.13
CA ARG A 63 7.90 -7.51 -3.53
C ARG A 63 8.52 -8.88 -3.75
N LEU A 64 8.05 -9.58 -4.77
CA LEU A 64 8.50 -10.90 -5.16
C LEU A 64 9.67 -10.79 -6.16
N GLU A 65 10.40 -11.88 -6.35
CA GLU A 65 11.58 -11.92 -7.23
C GLU A 65 11.23 -11.67 -8.71
N ASN A 66 10.01 -12.04 -9.13
CA ASN A 66 9.48 -11.76 -10.46
C ASN A 66 9.03 -10.30 -10.66
N GLY A 67 9.14 -9.46 -9.62
CA GLY A 67 8.73 -8.05 -9.65
C GLY A 67 7.26 -7.80 -9.29
N GLU A 68 6.46 -8.84 -9.07
CA GLU A 68 5.07 -8.74 -8.60
C GLU A 68 4.99 -8.44 -7.10
N TRP A 69 3.79 -8.17 -6.62
CA TRP A 69 3.49 -8.00 -5.19
C TRP A 69 2.69 -9.18 -4.65
N SER A 70 3.01 -9.61 -3.42
CA SER A 70 2.22 -10.62 -2.71
C SER A 70 0.83 -10.12 -2.32
N GLN A 71 -0.09 -11.05 -2.05
CA GLN A 71 -1.40 -10.72 -1.48
C GLN A 71 -1.25 -10.03 -0.12
N PRO A 72 -2.08 -9.01 0.20
CA PRO A 72 -2.06 -8.34 1.50
C PRO A 72 -2.66 -9.23 2.59
N GLY A 73 -2.34 -8.91 3.84
CA GLY A 73 -3.09 -9.37 5.00
C GLY A 73 -4.49 -8.73 4.99
N ILE A 74 -5.51 -9.52 5.29
CA ILE A 74 -6.90 -9.05 5.35
C ILE A 74 -7.43 -9.30 6.76
N PHE A 75 -8.07 -8.26 7.34
CA PHE A 75 -8.81 -8.41 8.59
C PHE A 75 -10.31 -8.51 8.28
N PHE A 76 -10.92 -9.59 8.75
CA PHE A 76 -12.34 -9.89 8.63
C PHE A 76 -13.09 -9.57 9.93
N PHE A 77 -14.42 -9.47 9.84
CA PHE A 77 -15.34 -9.53 10.98
C PHE A 77 -15.94 -10.91 11.08
#